data_AF-A0A7S3BSD7-F1
#
_entry.id   AF-A0A7S3BSD7-F1
#
_cell.length_a   1.000
_cell.length_b   1.000
_cell.length_c   1.000
_cell.angle_alpha   90.00
_cell.angle_beta   90.00
_cell.angle_gamma   90.00
#
_symmetry.space_group_name_H-M   'P 1'
#
loop_
_entity.id
_entity.type
_entity.pdbx_description
1 polymer ?
#
loop_
_entity_poly.entity_id
_entity_poly.type
_entity_poly.pdbx_seq_one_letter_code
_entity_poly.pdbx_strand_id
1 'polypeptide(L)'
;SLHREQAGATGRHYKSEEIARARAERGLSRLRFAVGDRVECFIRSARDGPLASPGEWAMGRVRKVDFWQPSFRWNPVPEITVPYQVQLDSGIEMCVQNDHSDSIRAAPGVAKSGFCVGCCAPMASVEPPCCEFEAFRRAELGQPLHLAGSEVD
;
A
#
# COMPACT_ATOMS: atom_id res chain seq x y z
N SER A 1 -25.79 -30.41 -45.65
CA SER A 1 -24.77 -30.77 -44.65
C SER A 1 -24.58 -29.63 -43.68
N LEU A 2 -25.09 -29.80 -42.46
CA LEU A 2 -25.01 -28.85 -41.34
C LEU A 2 -23.71 -29.13 -40.57
N HIS A 3 -22.65 -28.37 -40.85
CA HIS A 3 -21.46 -28.36 -39.98
C HIS A 3 -21.64 -27.31 -38.89
N ARG A 4 -22.18 -27.77 -37.76
CA ARG A 4 -22.28 -27.04 -36.50
C ARG A 4 -20.92 -27.15 -35.79
N GLU A 5 -20.02 -26.21 -36.07
CA GLU A 5 -18.77 -26.08 -35.31
C GLU A 5 -19.07 -25.65 -33.88
N GLN A 6 -18.86 -26.58 -32.95
CA GLN A 6 -18.86 -26.33 -31.52
C GLN A 6 -17.56 -25.61 -31.16
N ALA A 7 -17.60 -24.28 -31.02
CA ALA A 7 -16.56 -23.53 -30.36
C ALA A 7 -16.57 -23.88 -28.87
N GLY A 8 -15.74 -24.85 -28.48
CA GLY A 8 -15.52 -25.24 -27.10
C GLY A 8 -15.02 -24.06 -26.28
N ALA A 9 -15.83 -23.64 -25.31
CA ALA A 9 -15.45 -22.70 -24.27
C ALA A 9 -14.36 -23.35 -23.41
N THR A 10 -13.10 -23.16 -23.78
CA THR A 10 -11.96 -23.42 -22.90
C THR A 10 -11.98 -22.36 -21.80
N GLY A 11 -12.73 -22.66 -20.75
CA GLY A 11 -12.75 -21.90 -19.51
C GLY A 11 -11.33 -21.66 -19.07
N ARG A 12 -10.94 -20.38 -19.04
CA ARG A 12 -9.66 -19.90 -18.54
C ARG A 12 -9.61 -20.10 -17.03
N HIS A 13 -9.48 -21.36 -16.60
CA HIS A 13 -8.93 -21.72 -15.31
C HIS A 13 -7.46 -21.30 -15.34
N TYR A 14 -7.19 -19.99 -15.24
CA TYR A 14 -5.83 -19.52 -15.00
C TYR A 14 -5.43 -20.08 -13.64
N LYS A 15 -4.49 -21.02 -13.71
CA LYS A 15 -3.86 -21.74 -12.61
C LYS A 15 -3.40 -20.73 -11.56
N SER A 16 -4.12 -20.66 -10.46
CA SER A 16 -3.68 -19.99 -9.23
C SER A 16 -2.26 -20.41 -8.83
N GLU A 17 -1.87 -21.67 -9.13
CA GLU A 17 -0.52 -22.20 -8.92
C GLU A 17 0.55 -21.56 -9.82
N GLU A 18 0.24 -21.21 -11.08
CA GLU A 18 1.20 -20.59 -12.00
C GLU A 18 1.46 -19.14 -11.57
N ILE A 19 0.42 -18.46 -11.05
CA ILE A 19 0.54 -17.14 -10.41
C ILE A 19 1.33 -17.24 -9.09
N ALA A 20 1.07 -18.25 -8.26
CA ALA A 20 1.79 -18.47 -7.01
C ALA A 20 3.28 -18.81 -7.24
N ARG A 21 3.58 -19.64 -8.25
CA ARG A 21 4.94 -19.97 -8.65
C ARG A 21 5.66 -18.74 -9.22
N ALA A 22 5.01 -17.95 -10.07
CA ALA A 22 5.57 -16.68 -10.54
C ALA A 22 5.81 -15.69 -9.38
N ARG A 23 4.98 -15.70 -8.34
CA ARG A 23 5.19 -14.91 -7.11
C ARG A 23 6.41 -15.39 -6.32
N ALA A 24 6.58 -16.71 -6.17
CA ALA A 24 7.74 -17.30 -5.49
C ALA A 24 9.04 -17.07 -6.28
N GLU A 25 9.02 -17.24 -7.61
CA GLU A 25 10.17 -17.03 -8.50
C GLU A 25 10.58 -15.55 -8.59
N ARG A 26 9.64 -14.62 -8.41
CA ARG A 26 9.93 -13.18 -8.26
C ARG A 26 10.65 -12.83 -6.94
N GLY A 27 10.90 -13.81 -6.06
CA GLY A 27 11.59 -13.55 -4.79
C GLY A 27 10.78 -12.68 -3.83
N LEU A 28 9.44 -12.66 -3.95
CA LEU A 28 8.54 -11.95 -3.03
C LEU A 28 8.57 -12.53 -1.60
N SER A 29 9.42 -13.52 -1.33
CA SER A 29 9.58 -14.15 -0.01
C SER A 29 10.04 -13.19 1.09
N ARG A 30 10.45 -11.95 0.78
CA ARG A 30 10.53 -10.88 1.78
C ARG A 30 10.57 -9.49 1.13
N LEU A 31 9.41 -8.87 0.98
CA LEU A 31 9.34 -7.44 0.67
C LEU A 31 10.18 -6.62 1.66
N ARG A 32 10.89 -5.59 1.17
CA ARG A 32 11.81 -4.77 1.97
C ARG A 32 11.13 -3.88 3.02
N PHE A 33 9.85 -3.55 2.81
CA PHE A 33 9.08 -2.66 3.69
C PHE A 33 7.82 -3.36 4.21
N ALA A 34 7.48 -3.09 5.46
CA ALA A 34 6.25 -3.55 6.10
C ALA A 34 5.17 -2.46 6.08
N VAL A 35 3.93 -2.82 6.35
CA VAL A 35 2.82 -1.85 6.54
C VAL A 35 3.17 -0.90 7.67
N GLY A 36 2.98 0.41 7.45
CA GLY A 36 3.31 1.48 8.40
C GLY A 36 4.68 2.12 8.18
N ASP A 37 5.61 1.44 7.49
CA ASP A 37 6.94 1.97 7.21
C ASP A 37 6.86 3.27 6.41
N ARG A 38 7.77 4.19 6.76
CA ARG A 38 7.95 5.47 6.07
C ARG A 38 8.89 5.29 4.88
N VAL A 39 8.42 5.65 3.71
CA VAL A 39 9.12 5.44 2.44
C VAL A 39 9.09 6.70 1.58
N GLU A 40 9.99 6.77 0.61
CA GLU A 40 9.89 7.67 -0.55
C GLU A 40 9.58 6.84 -1.78
N CYS A 41 8.63 7.30 -2.59
CA CYS A 41 8.24 6.67 -3.85
C CYS A 41 8.58 7.59 -5.02
N PHE A 42 9.12 7.02 -6.09
CA PHE A 42 9.43 7.78 -7.29
C PHE A 42 8.19 7.92 -8.18
N ILE A 43 7.73 9.16 -8.36
CA ILE A 43 6.60 9.50 -9.23
C ILE A 43 7.14 9.87 -10.61
N ARG A 44 6.84 9.02 -11.59
CA ARG A 44 7.05 9.37 -13.00
C ARG A 44 5.93 10.30 -13.45
N SER A 45 6.27 11.47 -13.98
CA SER A 45 5.29 12.31 -14.66
C SER A 45 4.72 11.52 -15.84
N ALA A 46 3.43 11.23 -15.81
CA ALA A 46 2.74 10.51 -16.89
C ALA A 46 2.58 11.38 -18.15
N ARG A 47 2.88 12.68 -18.06
CA ARG A 47 2.34 13.66 -19.00
C ARG A 47 3.16 13.89 -20.25
N ASP A 48 4.43 13.53 -20.26
CA ASP A 48 5.33 14.17 -21.20
C ASP A 48 6.16 13.11 -21.94
N GLY A 49 6.27 13.29 -23.26
CA GLY A 49 7.07 12.45 -24.14
C GLY A 49 8.58 12.59 -23.87
N PRO A 50 9.45 12.53 -24.90
CA PRO A 50 10.90 12.50 -24.70
C PRO A 50 11.54 13.73 -24.02
N LEU A 51 10.74 14.74 -23.62
CA LEU A 51 11.12 15.97 -22.91
C LEU A 51 10.47 16.10 -21.52
N ALA A 52 10.03 15.00 -20.92
CA ALA A 52 9.37 15.01 -19.61
C ALA A 52 10.26 15.55 -18.49
N SER A 53 9.65 16.35 -17.61
CA SER A 53 10.25 16.75 -16.33
C SER A 53 10.81 15.53 -15.60
N PRO A 54 11.98 15.66 -14.94
CA PRO A 54 12.53 14.58 -14.14
C PRO A 54 11.48 14.16 -13.11
N GLY A 55 11.27 12.85 -12.95
CA GLY A 55 10.37 12.35 -11.93
C GLY A 55 10.78 12.83 -10.54
N GLU A 56 9.83 12.88 -9.62
CA GLU A 56 10.05 13.39 -8.26
C GLU A 56 9.94 12.28 -7.23
N TRP A 57 10.65 12.43 -6.12
CA TRP A 57 10.49 11.56 -4.95
C TRP A 57 9.44 12.17 -4.02
N ALA A 58 8.41 11.40 -3.69
CA ALA A 58 7.37 11.81 -2.75
C ALA A 58 7.35 10.90 -1.52
N MET A 59 7.26 11.51 -0.35
CA MET A 59 7.19 10.80 0.92
C MET A 59 5.82 10.14 1.11
N GLY A 60 5.81 8.90 1.59
CA GLY A 60 4.60 8.10 1.83
C GLY A 60 4.74 7.10 2.98
N ARG A 61 3.63 6.47 3.38
CA ARG A 61 3.59 5.31 4.27
C ARG A 61 3.02 4.10 3.55
N VAL A 62 3.63 2.94 3.75
CA VAL A 62 3.11 1.68 3.20
C VAL A 62 1.77 1.36 3.88
N ARG A 63 0.70 1.28 3.08
CA ARG A 63 -0.65 0.93 3.52
C ARG A 63 -0.93 -0.56 3.39
N LYS A 64 -0.50 -1.16 2.29
CA LYS A 64 -0.67 -2.59 2.01
C LYS A 64 0.57 -3.14 1.32
N VAL A 65 0.87 -4.39 1.62
CA VAL A 65 1.84 -5.22 0.90
C VAL A 65 1.06 -6.25 0.07
N ASP A 66 1.65 -6.70 -1.04
CA ASP A 66 1.01 -7.63 -1.98
C ASP A 66 -0.40 -7.16 -2.42
N PHE A 67 -0.51 -5.87 -2.71
CA PHE A 67 -1.78 -5.25 -3.03
C PHE A 67 -2.30 -5.74 -4.38
N TRP A 68 -3.51 -6.30 -4.37
CA TRP A 68 -4.23 -6.65 -5.59
C TRP A 68 -4.89 -5.39 -6.16
N GLN A 69 -4.41 -4.92 -7.31
CA GLN A 69 -4.95 -3.76 -8.00
C GLN A 69 -6.15 -4.19 -8.86
N PRO A 70 -7.37 -3.74 -8.54
CA PRO A 70 -8.53 -4.04 -9.37
C PRO A 70 -8.37 -3.40 -10.75
N SER A 71 -8.74 -4.11 -11.81
CA SER A 71 -8.84 -3.50 -13.14
C SER A 71 -9.94 -2.45 -13.14
N PHE A 72 -9.64 -1.23 -13.60
CA PHE A 72 -10.64 -0.18 -13.72
C PHE A 72 -11.29 -0.24 -15.11
N ARG A 73 -12.62 -0.03 -15.18
CA ARG A 73 -13.38 -0.09 -16.44
C ARG A 73 -12.85 0.86 -17.53
N TRP A 74 -12.25 1.98 -17.13
CA TRP A 74 -11.80 3.05 -18.03
C TRP A 74 -10.37 2.88 -18.54
N ASN A 75 -9.60 1.98 -17.92
CA ASN A 75 -8.27 1.63 -18.36
C ASN A 75 -8.06 0.14 -18.02
N PRO A 76 -8.28 -0.78 -18.98
CA PRO A 76 -8.21 -2.22 -18.74
C PRO A 76 -6.74 -2.65 -18.58
N VAL A 77 -6.15 -2.24 -17.46
CA VAL A 77 -4.92 -2.84 -16.95
C VAL A 77 -5.31 -4.22 -16.43
N PRO A 78 -4.58 -5.28 -16.79
CA PRO A 78 -4.83 -6.60 -16.24
C PRO A 78 -4.81 -6.53 -14.71
N GLU A 79 -5.63 -7.34 -14.06
CA GLU A 79 -5.58 -7.49 -12.60
C GLU A 79 -4.16 -7.96 -12.23
N ILE A 80 -3.42 -7.09 -11.57
CA ILE A 80 -2.04 -7.36 -11.16
C ILE A 80 -1.92 -7.23 -9.65
N THR A 81 -1.05 -8.05 -9.07
CA THR A 81 -0.59 -7.86 -7.71
C THR A 81 0.68 -7.02 -7.75
N VAL A 82 0.67 -5.91 -7.03
CA VAL A 82 1.82 -5.03 -6.90
C VAL A 82 2.43 -5.18 -5.50
N PRO A 83 3.76 -5.03 -5.36
CA PRO A 83 4.44 -5.12 -4.06
C PRO A 83 3.84 -4.23 -2.97
N TYR A 84 3.54 -2.97 -3.29
CA TYR A 84 3.11 -1.99 -2.28
C TYR A 84 1.98 -1.09 -2.77
N GLN A 85 1.04 -0.80 -1.87
CA GLN A 85 0.20 0.39 -1.92
C GLN A 85 0.71 1.36 -0.86
N VAL A 86 1.03 2.59 -1.27
CA VAL A 86 1.60 3.64 -0.42
C VAL A 86 0.64 4.82 -0.39
N GLN A 87 0.35 5.36 0.79
CA GLN A 87 -0.33 6.64 0.92
C GLN A 87 0.72 7.74 1.07
N LEU A 88 0.79 8.65 0.12
CA LEU A 88 1.69 9.80 0.14
C LEU A 88 1.24 10.82 1.19
N ASP A 89 2.16 11.67 1.66
CA ASP A 89 1.83 12.76 2.60
C ASP A 89 0.84 13.77 2.03
N SER A 90 0.74 13.85 0.70
CA SER A 90 -0.30 14.63 0.02
C SER A 90 -1.71 14.05 0.15
N GLY A 91 -1.86 12.84 0.70
CA GLY A 91 -3.11 12.09 0.79
C GLY A 91 -3.40 11.19 -0.41
N ILE A 92 -2.60 11.26 -1.48
CA ILE A 92 -2.75 10.46 -2.69
C ILE A 92 -2.30 9.01 -2.43
N GLU A 93 -3.06 8.04 -2.93
CA GLU A 93 -2.64 6.63 -2.93
C GLU A 93 -1.87 6.28 -4.20
N MET A 94 -0.74 5.62 -4.03
CA MET A 94 0.15 5.21 -5.12
C MET A 94 0.42 3.71 -5.06
N CYS A 95 0.40 3.06 -6.22
CA CYS A 95 0.78 1.65 -6.37
C CYS A 95 2.22 1.55 -6.88
N VAL A 96 3.08 0.87 -6.14
CA VAL A 96 4.49 0.66 -6.53
C VAL A 96 4.64 -0.74 -7.12
N GLN A 97 4.93 -0.80 -8.42
CA GLN A 97 4.96 -2.07 -9.17
C GLN A 97 6.22 -2.90 -8.97
N ASN A 98 7.34 -2.29 -8.55
CA ASN A 98 8.63 -2.94 -8.39
C ASN A 98 9.24 -2.64 -7.02
N ASP A 99 9.75 -3.68 -6.33
CA ASP A 99 10.51 -3.51 -5.08
C ASP A 99 12.00 -3.21 -5.35
N HIS A 100 12.27 -2.15 -6.11
CA HIS A 100 13.63 -1.69 -6.41
C HIS A 100 13.91 -0.33 -5.77
N SER A 101 15.18 -0.04 -5.45
CA SER A 101 15.60 1.25 -4.86
C SER A 101 15.26 2.46 -5.71
N ASP A 102 15.06 2.28 -7.02
CA ASP A 102 14.72 3.36 -7.97
C ASP A 102 13.22 3.65 -8.02
N SER A 103 12.40 2.81 -7.37
CA SER A 103 10.94 2.96 -7.30
C SER A 103 10.47 3.29 -5.89
N ILE A 104 11.09 2.66 -4.88
CA ILE A 104 10.77 2.84 -3.48
C ILE A 104 12.01 2.66 -2.61
N ARG A 105 12.19 3.56 -1.65
CA ARG A 105 13.29 3.54 -0.68
C ARG A 105 12.81 3.97 0.70
N ALA A 106 13.61 3.66 1.73
CA ALA A 106 13.34 4.15 3.08
C ALA A 106 13.42 5.68 3.10
N ALA A 107 12.50 6.31 3.84
CA ALA A 107 12.57 7.74 4.07
C ALA A 107 13.83 8.11 4.87
N PRO A 108 14.47 9.25 4.58
CA PRO A 108 15.62 9.72 5.35
C PRO A 108 15.23 9.97 6.81
N GLY A 109 16.14 9.63 7.74
CA GLY A 109 15.95 9.86 9.18
C GLY A 109 14.99 8.91 9.89
N VAL A 110 14.39 7.95 9.18
CA VAL A 110 13.53 6.93 9.79
C VAL A 110 14.37 5.70 10.07
N ALA A 111 14.69 5.47 11.35
CA ALA A 111 15.19 4.17 11.77
C ALA A 111 14.18 3.13 11.29
N LYS A 112 14.63 2.12 10.53
CA LYS A 112 13.76 1.03 10.08
C LYS A 112 12.97 0.58 11.29
N SER A 113 11.64 0.49 11.16
CA SER A 113 10.83 -0.12 12.19
C SER A 113 11.25 -1.59 12.20
N GLY A 114 12.33 -1.87 12.93
CA GLY A 114 12.80 -3.21 13.17
C GLY A 114 11.62 -3.85 13.85
N PHE A 115 10.97 -4.76 13.14
CA PHE A 115 9.87 -5.56 13.65
C PHE A 115 10.29 -6.01 15.04
N CYS A 116 9.71 -5.40 16.09
CA CYS A 116 10.06 -5.70 17.46
C CYS A 116 9.46 -7.06 17.80
N VAL A 117 9.94 -8.13 17.16
CA VAL A 117 9.63 -9.53 17.51
C VAL A 117 10.35 -9.80 18.84
N GLY A 118 9.93 -9.16 19.92
CA GLY A 118 10.64 -9.25 21.19
C GLY A 118 10.32 -8.20 22.26
N CYS A 119 9.48 -7.19 22.02
CA CYS A 119 9.08 -6.25 23.07
C CYS A 119 7.96 -6.78 23.99
N CYS A 120 7.84 -8.10 24.15
CA CYS A 120 7.24 -8.67 25.35
C CYS A 120 8.32 -8.69 26.44
N ALA A 121 8.70 -7.51 26.96
CA ALA A 121 9.33 -7.48 28.26
C ALA A 121 8.31 -8.02 29.28
N PRO A 122 8.68 -8.98 30.15
CA PRO A 122 7.78 -9.45 31.18
C PRO A 122 7.44 -8.27 32.09
N MET A 123 6.14 -8.09 32.34
CA MET A 123 5.59 -7.06 33.19
C MET A 123 6.27 -7.06 34.56
N ALA A 124 7.09 -6.05 34.83
CA ALA A 124 7.43 -5.67 36.19
C ALA A 124 7.61 -4.15 36.23
N SER A 125 6.59 -3.53 36.81
CA SER A 125 6.57 -2.17 37.38
C SER A 125 6.58 -0.96 36.43
N VAL A 126 5.36 -0.45 36.23
CA VAL A 126 4.95 0.96 36.37
C VAL A 126 5.83 2.00 35.66
N GLU A 127 5.39 2.43 34.47
CA GLU A 127 5.32 3.81 33.92
C GLU A 127 5.31 3.80 32.36
N PRO A 128 4.79 4.85 31.69
CA PRO A 128 3.60 4.85 30.82
C PRO A 128 3.76 4.21 29.41
N PRO A 129 2.65 3.94 28.70
CA PRO A 129 2.66 3.12 27.47
C PRO A 129 3.35 3.81 26.28
N CYS A 130 4.42 3.22 25.77
CA CYS A 130 5.05 3.58 24.48
C CYS A 130 4.20 3.18 23.24
N CYS A 131 2.90 2.96 23.39
CA CYS A 131 1.98 2.52 22.34
C CYS A 131 0.96 3.62 22.01
N GLU A 132 1.39 4.86 21.82
CA GLU A 132 0.51 5.94 21.35
C GLU A 132 0.52 6.06 19.81
N PHE A 133 0.60 4.93 19.09
CA PHE A 133 0.39 4.88 17.63
C PHE A 133 -1.06 4.58 17.24
N GLU A 134 -2.01 4.77 18.16
CA GLU A 134 -3.46 4.80 17.88
C GLU A 134 -4.12 6.16 18.17
N ALA A 135 -3.37 7.26 18.24
CA ALA A 135 -3.97 8.60 18.38
C ALA A 135 -4.49 9.21 17.06
N PHE A 136 -4.17 8.65 15.88
CA PHE A 136 -4.53 9.27 14.60
C PHE A 136 -5.81 8.73 13.93
N ARG A 137 -6.57 7.85 14.61
CA ARG A 137 -7.80 7.24 14.06
C ARG A 137 -9.10 7.66 14.76
N ARG A 138 -9.11 8.84 15.39
CA ARG A 138 -10.31 9.42 16.04
C ARG A 138 -10.64 10.86 15.65
N ALA A 139 -10.20 11.33 14.48
CA ALA A 139 -10.56 12.65 13.95
C ALA A 139 -11.61 12.64 12.82
N GLU A 140 -12.12 11.47 12.38
CA GLU A 140 -13.08 11.38 11.24
C GLU A 140 -14.44 10.75 11.59
N LEU A 141 -14.86 10.79 12.86
CA LEU A 141 -16.26 10.58 13.20
C LEU A 141 -16.74 11.83 13.88
N GLY A 142 -17.35 12.73 13.10
CA GLY A 142 -17.92 13.99 13.54
C GLY A 142 -18.84 13.78 14.74
N GLN A 143 -18.31 13.97 15.93
CA GLN A 143 -19.11 14.18 17.12
C GLN A 143 -19.46 15.66 17.17
N PRO A 144 -20.76 16.01 17.22
CA PRO A 144 -21.17 17.40 17.38
C PRO A 144 -20.70 17.90 18.76
N LEU A 145 -19.98 19.02 18.77
CA LEU A 145 -19.69 19.76 19.99
C LEU A 145 -21.02 20.24 20.57
N HIS A 146 -21.48 19.57 21.63
CA HIS A 146 -22.57 20.06 22.45
C HIS A 146 -22.09 21.33 23.16
N LEU A 147 -22.43 22.50 22.61
CA LEU A 147 -22.24 23.79 23.27
C LEU A 147 -23.20 23.83 24.46
N ALA A 148 -22.66 23.65 25.67
CA ALA A 148 -23.39 23.93 26.89
C ALA A 148 -23.71 25.43 26.94
N GLY A 149 -25.00 25.75 26.95
CA GLY A 149 -25.49 27.11 27.12
C GLY A 149 -25.15 27.62 28.53
N SER A 150 -24.54 28.79 28.58
CA SER A 150 -24.52 29.63 29.78
C SER A 150 -25.76 30.51 29.73
N GLU A 151 -26.75 30.14 30.53
CA GLU A 151 -27.87 30.98 30.96
C GLU A 151 -27.28 32.15 31.77
N VAL A 152 -27.62 33.37 31.39
CA VAL A 152 -27.34 34.59 32.15
C VAL A 152 -28.68 35.23 32.48
N ASP A 153 -28.97 35.29 33.79
CA ASP A 153 -30.00 36.13 34.42
C ASP A 153 -29.70 37.62 34.21
#